data_AF-A0A515LCD2-F1
#
_entry.id   AF-A0A515LCD2-F1
#
_cell.length_a   1.000
_cell.length_b   1.000
_cell.length_c   1.000
_cell.angle_alpha   90.00
_cell.angle_beta   90.00
_cell.angle_gamma   90.00
#
_symmetry.space_group_name_H-M   'P 1'
#
loop_
_entity.id
_entity.type
_entity.pdbx_description
1 polymer ?
#
loop_
_entity_poly.entity_id
_entity_poly.type
_entity_poly.pdbx_seq_one_letter_code
_entity_poly.pdbx_strand_id
1 'polypeptide(L)'
;MNLGNSTARMLSAMGAALLLALSPQVASAQAAPATVTTAATPAAIASPPASATEAAPAADQLGAAAAGAVDDKVDASSETVAPGAGAYKPLGPEWIKGQPSAGALDLQQQYSPTGRQATKLHNVLVWLMAIISLFVLGLLLYVMWRFRRGRNPVPSRTTHNTFIEVLWTLLPVLILVGIAIPSISLISAQYETAPKNALTIKATGYQWYWGYSYPDNGGFEVISNMLPEDEAKRRGEPGQLAVDNRMVVPVGEWIRLQTTAADVIHSFAVPSLWFKIDAVPGRLNERRLMIEEPGIYYGQCSELCGAKHAYMPIAIEAVPRPQFEAWLRSQGGTVGPAETPAAPAVAPTQQPESSAQQPAAGSSAAPAAAATPAAPAA
;
A
#
# COMPACT_ATOMS: atom_id res chain seq x y z
N MET A 1 21.78 -4.30 -18.43
CA MET A 1 21.25 -4.53 -19.79
C MET A 1 20.92 -6.01 -19.95
N ASN A 2 19.63 -6.34 -20.01
CA ASN A 2 19.15 -7.60 -20.62
C ASN A 2 17.68 -7.42 -21.01
N LEU A 3 17.42 -6.59 -22.02
CA LEU A 3 16.07 -6.24 -22.50
C LEU A 3 15.45 -7.31 -23.42
N GLY A 4 16.20 -8.33 -23.86
CA GLY A 4 15.78 -9.27 -24.89
C GLY A 4 14.86 -10.41 -24.42
N ASN A 5 14.96 -10.84 -23.16
CA ASN A 5 14.21 -12.02 -22.69
C ASN A 5 12.82 -11.70 -22.13
N SER A 6 12.56 -10.45 -21.73
CA SER A 6 11.25 -10.06 -21.17
C SER A 6 10.20 -9.79 -22.25
N THR A 7 10.61 -9.26 -23.41
CA THR A 7 9.70 -8.99 -24.54
C THR A 7 9.19 -10.27 -25.20
N ALA A 8 10.06 -11.28 -25.35
CA ALA A 8 9.68 -12.57 -25.93
C ALA A 8 8.68 -13.36 -25.07
N ARG A 9 8.80 -13.29 -23.74
CA ARG A 9 7.84 -13.92 -22.80
C ARG A 9 6.50 -13.21 -22.77
N MET A 10 6.49 -11.89 -22.96
CA MET A 10 5.27 -11.07 -22.99
C MET A 10 4.44 -11.31 -24.26
N LEU A 11 5.09 -11.48 -25.42
CA LEU A 11 4.43 -11.82 -26.68
C LEU A 11 3.80 -13.23 -26.69
N SER A 12 4.42 -14.20 -26.01
CA SER A 12 3.90 -15.56 -25.92
C SER A 12 2.65 -15.67 -25.02
N ALA A 13 2.59 -14.88 -23.94
CA ALA A 13 1.43 -14.81 -23.05
C ALA A 13 0.21 -14.11 -23.68
N MET A 14 0.43 -13.11 -24.54
CA MET A 14 -0.65 -12.43 -25.26
C MET A 14 -1.31 -13.31 -26.35
N GLY A 15 -0.54 -14.21 -26.98
CA GLY A 15 -1.08 -15.15 -27.97
C GLY A 15 -2.05 -16.19 -27.38
N ALA A 16 -1.79 -16.65 -26.16
CA ALA A 16 -2.65 -17.63 -25.48
C ALA A 16 -3.98 -17.02 -24.99
N ALA A 17 -3.98 -15.77 -24.55
CA ALA A 17 -5.19 -15.07 -24.10
C ALA A 17 -6.14 -14.73 -25.27
N LEU A 18 -5.60 -14.47 -26.47
CA LEU A 18 -6.40 -14.15 -27.66
C LEU A 18 -7.15 -15.38 -28.23
N LEU A 19 -6.63 -16.59 -28.01
CA LEU A 19 -7.24 -17.85 -28.47
C LEU A 19 -8.44 -18.31 -27.61
N LEU A 20 -8.53 -17.91 -26.34
CA LEU A 20 -9.70 -18.22 -25.51
C LEU A 20 -10.91 -17.32 -25.78
N ALA A 21 -10.71 -16.12 -26.33
CA ALA A 21 -11.77 -15.14 -26.62
C ALA A 21 -12.61 -15.48 -27.88
N LEU A 22 -12.24 -16.51 -28.64
CA LEU A 22 -12.89 -16.92 -29.90
C LEU A 22 -13.81 -18.13 -29.77
N SER A 23 -14.09 -18.59 -28.54
CA SER A 23 -15.01 -19.70 -28.31
C SER A 23 -16.48 -19.21 -28.27
N PRO A 24 -17.41 -19.80 -29.05
CA PRO A 24 -18.81 -19.39 -29.02
C PRO A 24 -19.44 -19.79 -27.69
N GLN A 25 -19.84 -18.81 -26.87
CA GLN A 25 -20.64 -19.08 -25.68
C GLN A 25 -22.08 -19.41 -26.08
N VAL A 26 -22.51 -20.63 -25.78
CA VAL A 26 -23.91 -21.04 -25.87
C VAL A 26 -24.63 -20.50 -24.64
N ALA A 27 -25.51 -19.52 -24.82
CA ALA A 27 -26.33 -18.96 -23.76
C ALA A 27 -27.53 -19.89 -23.47
N SER A 28 -27.54 -20.55 -22.30
CA SER A 28 -28.73 -21.20 -21.76
C SER A 28 -29.55 -20.18 -20.96
N ALA A 29 -30.66 -19.74 -21.53
CA ALA A 29 -31.67 -18.95 -20.82
C ALA A 29 -32.47 -19.86 -19.88
N GLN A 30 -32.50 -19.51 -18.59
CA GLN A 30 -33.39 -20.14 -17.61
C GLN A 30 -34.35 -19.08 -17.06
N ALA A 31 -35.64 -19.31 -17.29
CA ALA A 31 -36.73 -18.44 -16.88
C ALA A 31 -36.96 -18.52 -15.36
N ALA A 32 -37.18 -17.37 -14.73
CA ALA A 32 -37.67 -17.26 -13.36
C ALA A 32 -39.20 -17.11 -13.34
N PRO A 33 -39.92 -17.65 -12.35
CA PRO A 33 -41.22 -17.13 -11.97
C PRO A 33 -41.12 -16.29 -10.69
N ALA A 34 -41.86 -15.19 -10.70
CA ALA A 34 -42.08 -14.31 -9.57
C ALA A 34 -43.04 -14.96 -8.54
N THR A 35 -42.84 -14.65 -7.25
CA THR A 35 -43.93 -14.47 -6.28
C THR A 35 -43.41 -13.73 -5.05
N VAL A 36 -44.13 -12.69 -4.64
CA VAL A 36 -43.93 -11.90 -3.43
C VAL A 36 -44.89 -12.43 -2.37
N THR A 37 -44.42 -12.73 -1.16
CA THR A 37 -45.27 -12.69 0.05
C THR A 37 -44.43 -12.31 1.28
N THR A 38 -45.03 -11.46 2.09
CA THR A 38 -44.57 -10.78 3.31
C THR A 38 -44.51 -11.69 4.54
N ALA A 39 -43.52 -11.51 5.43
CA ALA A 39 -43.67 -11.37 6.89
C ALA A 39 -42.30 -11.34 7.60
N ALA A 40 -42.16 -10.46 8.59
CA ALA A 40 -40.97 -10.27 9.42
C ALA A 40 -41.17 -10.86 10.82
N THR A 41 -40.18 -11.56 11.39
CA THR A 41 -39.82 -11.61 12.84
C THR A 41 -38.41 -12.24 12.99
N PRO A 42 -37.56 -11.85 13.97
CA PRO A 42 -36.12 -12.09 13.93
C PRO A 42 -35.69 -13.38 14.67
N ALA A 43 -34.59 -13.99 14.21
CA ALA A 43 -33.94 -15.10 14.91
C ALA A 43 -32.48 -14.75 15.21
N ALA A 44 -32.08 -15.04 16.45
CA ALA A 44 -30.78 -14.79 17.03
C ALA A 44 -29.82 -15.98 16.86
N ILE A 45 -28.53 -15.65 16.74
CA ILE A 45 -27.30 -16.36 17.12
C ILE A 45 -27.04 -17.77 16.53
N ALA A 46 -25.96 -17.86 15.75
CA ALA A 46 -25.06 -19.02 15.73
C ALA A 46 -23.65 -18.61 15.27
N SER A 47 -22.65 -18.77 16.15
CA SER A 47 -21.22 -18.75 15.81
C SER A 47 -20.79 -20.08 15.18
N PRO A 48 -19.74 -20.07 14.34
CA PRO A 48 -18.83 -21.23 14.28
C PRO A 48 -17.34 -20.76 14.23
N PRO A 49 -16.33 -21.66 14.20
CA PRO A 49 -15.55 -22.04 15.38
C PRO A 49 -14.08 -21.59 15.29
N ALA A 50 -13.36 -21.83 16.39
CA ALA A 50 -11.95 -21.56 16.57
C ALA A 50 -11.01 -22.46 15.73
N SER A 51 -9.86 -21.86 15.40
CA SER A 51 -8.51 -22.44 15.19
C SER A 51 -8.28 -23.42 14.03
N ALA A 52 -7.49 -22.94 13.05
CA ALA A 52 -6.48 -23.73 12.37
C ALA A 52 -5.18 -22.90 12.30
N THR A 53 -4.18 -23.37 13.02
CA THR A 53 -2.79 -22.92 12.97
C THR A 53 -2.21 -23.37 11.64
N GLU A 54 -1.78 -22.45 10.78
CA GLU A 54 -1.02 -22.80 9.58
C GLU A 54 0.40 -22.23 9.68
N ALA A 55 1.35 -23.15 9.57
CA ALA A 55 2.77 -22.95 9.77
C ALA A 55 3.40 -22.16 8.61
N ALA A 56 4.33 -21.26 8.95
CA ALA A 56 5.19 -20.57 8.00
C ALA A 56 6.12 -21.55 7.27
N PRO A 57 6.34 -21.43 5.95
CA PRO A 57 7.40 -22.17 5.28
C PRO A 57 8.77 -21.54 5.59
N ALA A 58 9.74 -22.44 5.73
CA ALA A 58 11.11 -22.20 6.17
C ALA A 58 11.91 -21.24 5.27
N ALA A 59 12.78 -20.47 5.91
CA ALA A 59 13.81 -19.67 5.27
C ALA A 59 14.91 -20.58 4.71
N ASP A 60 15.20 -20.46 3.42
CA ASP A 60 16.36 -21.08 2.80
C ASP A 60 17.62 -20.25 3.04
N GLN A 61 18.64 -20.93 3.55
CA GLN A 61 19.99 -20.45 3.80
C GLN A 61 20.76 -20.31 2.48
N LEU A 62 21.24 -19.11 2.16
CA LEU A 62 22.29 -18.92 1.16
C LEU A 62 23.34 -17.92 1.64
N GLY A 63 24.44 -18.50 2.13
CA GLY A 63 25.78 -18.23 1.61
C GLY A 63 26.43 -16.89 1.95
N ALA A 64 27.27 -16.91 2.99
CA ALA A 64 28.33 -15.94 3.16
C ALA A 64 29.29 -15.95 1.96
N ALA A 65 29.56 -14.78 1.38
CA ALA A 65 30.69 -14.58 0.48
C ALA A 65 31.31 -13.18 0.66
N ALA A 66 32.50 -13.21 1.27
CA ALA A 66 33.68 -12.37 1.07
C ALA A 66 33.53 -10.84 0.87
N ALA A 67 34.14 -10.14 1.82
CA ALA A 67 34.53 -8.74 1.77
C ALA A 67 35.41 -8.41 0.54
N GLY A 68 35.11 -7.28 -0.09
CA GLY A 68 36.01 -6.56 -0.99
C GLY A 68 36.14 -5.13 -0.50
N ALA A 69 37.33 -4.78 -0.01
CA ALA A 69 37.71 -3.43 0.36
C ALA A 69 37.98 -2.58 -0.89
N VAL A 70 37.47 -1.34 -0.95
CA VAL A 70 38.11 -0.24 -1.69
C VAL A 70 37.76 1.13 -1.07
N ASP A 71 38.82 1.74 -0.55
CA ASP A 71 39.19 3.16 -0.36
C ASP A 71 38.22 4.23 0.20
N ASP A 72 38.58 4.65 1.41
CA ASP A 72 38.34 5.94 2.03
C ASP A 72 38.86 7.11 1.18
N LYS A 73 38.02 8.14 1.01
CA LYS A 73 38.35 9.57 1.16
C LYS A 73 37.13 10.44 0.86
N VAL A 74 36.42 10.85 1.91
CA VAL A 74 35.66 12.10 1.89
C VAL A 74 35.99 12.83 3.19
N ASP A 75 36.61 13.99 3.03
CA ASP A 75 37.08 14.88 4.09
C ASP A 75 35.93 15.24 5.05
N ALA A 76 36.01 14.71 6.27
CA ALA A 76 35.24 15.19 7.40
C ALA A 76 35.84 16.51 7.91
N SER A 77 35.55 17.61 7.20
CA SER A 77 35.61 18.93 7.82
C SER A 77 34.34 19.11 8.65
N SER A 78 34.47 18.79 9.93
CA SER A 78 33.50 19.14 10.96
C SER A 78 33.50 20.66 11.11
N GLU A 79 32.63 21.34 10.36
CA GLU A 79 32.27 22.70 10.72
C GLU A 79 31.54 22.65 12.07
N THR A 80 32.18 23.26 13.05
CA THR A 80 31.64 23.50 14.38
C THR A 80 30.42 24.41 14.24
N VAL A 81 29.23 23.82 14.34
CA VAL A 81 27.98 24.59 14.40
C VAL A 81 28.01 25.42 15.68
N ALA A 82 28.08 26.74 15.53
CA ALA A 82 28.09 27.68 16.62
C ALA A 82 26.88 27.47 17.57
N PRO A 83 27.06 27.62 18.89
CA PRO A 83 25.97 27.50 19.85
C PRO A 83 25.00 28.67 19.64
N GLY A 84 23.82 28.36 19.09
CA GLY A 84 22.82 29.34 18.68
C GLY A 84 21.96 28.95 17.47
N ALA A 85 22.10 27.72 16.93
CA ALA A 85 21.22 27.19 15.87
C ALA A 85 19.75 27.23 16.34
N GLY A 86 18.97 28.12 15.73
CA GLY A 86 17.69 28.60 16.22
C GLY A 86 16.67 27.50 16.53
N ALA A 87 15.85 27.76 17.55
CA ALA A 87 14.67 26.97 17.85
C ALA A 87 13.87 26.70 16.57
N TYR A 88 13.45 25.46 16.36
CA TYR A 88 12.57 25.11 15.25
C TYR A 88 11.32 26.00 15.29
N LYS A 89 11.02 26.61 14.14
CA LYS A 89 9.82 27.41 13.92
C LYS A 89 8.96 26.68 12.89
N PRO A 90 7.72 26.26 13.24
CA PRO A 90 6.79 25.68 12.28
C PRO A 90 6.52 26.60 11.09
N LEU A 91 6.31 26.02 9.92
CA LEU A 91 5.91 26.77 8.72
C LEU A 91 4.56 27.46 8.94
N GLY A 92 4.45 28.72 8.50
CA GLY A 92 3.21 29.48 8.53
C GLY A 92 2.27 29.16 7.36
N PRO A 93 1.05 29.72 7.35
CA PRO A 93 0.04 29.48 6.31
C PRO A 93 0.50 29.89 4.89
N GLU A 94 1.50 30.76 4.76
CA GLU A 94 2.12 31.13 3.48
C GLU A 94 2.82 29.96 2.77
N TRP A 95 3.12 28.88 3.50
CA TRP A 95 3.74 27.66 2.95
C TRP A 95 2.73 26.59 2.55
N ILE A 96 1.43 26.86 2.65
CA ILE A 96 0.40 25.90 2.25
C ILE A 96 0.44 25.68 0.74
N LYS A 97 0.74 24.44 0.34
CA LYS A 97 0.80 23.99 -1.05
C LYS A 97 -0.26 22.95 -1.37
N GLY A 98 -0.39 21.93 -0.52
CA GLY A 98 -1.35 20.84 -0.71
C GLY A 98 -2.67 21.13 -0.02
N GLN A 99 -3.59 21.86 -0.66
CA GLN A 99 -4.95 22.04 -0.15
C GLN A 99 -5.96 22.15 -1.31
N PRO A 100 -7.25 21.84 -1.09
CA PRO A 100 -8.28 22.12 -2.09
C PRO A 100 -8.44 23.64 -2.28
N SER A 101 -8.75 24.06 -3.50
CA SER A 101 -9.12 25.44 -3.84
C SER A 101 -10.60 25.51 -4.21
N ALA A 102 -11.27 26.58 -3.79
CA ALA A 102 -12.70 26.77 -4.03
C ALA A 102 -13.00 26.84 -5.54
N GLY A 103 -13.92 26.02 -6.01
CA GLY A 103 -14.35 25.98 -7.42
C GLY A 103 -13.39 25.26 -8.37
N ALA A 104 -12.30 24.66 -7.87
CA ALA A 104 -11.42 23.84 -8.70
C ALA A 104 -12.14 22.57 -9.19
N LEU A 105 -11.88 22.22 -10.45
CA LEU A 105 -12.47 21.06 -11.13
C LEU A 105 -11.48 19.92 -11.37
N ASP A 106 -10.20 20.17 -11.12
CA ASP A 106 -9.09 19.24 -11.39
C ASP A 106 -8.45 18.76 -10.09
N LEU A 107 -7.51 17.83 -10.19
CA LEU A 107 -6.66 17.36 -9.11
C LEU A 107 -5.88 18.52 -8.49
N GLN A 108 -5.56 18.41 -7.19
CA GLN A 108 -4.58 19.29 -6.57
C GLN A 108 -3.22 19.16 -7.29
N GLN A 109 -2.46 20.26 -7.30
CA GLN A 109 -1.10 20.25 -7.81
C GLN A 109 -0.28 19.15 -7.11
N GLN A 110 0.49 18.39 -7.90
CA GLN A 110 1.27 17.26 -7.39
C GLN A 110 2.71 17.68 -7.04
N TYR A 111 3.15 17.29 -5.85
CA TYR A 111 4.48 17.60 -5.29
C TYR A 111 5.30 16.35 -4.95
N SER A 112 4.99 15.23 -5.61
CA SER A 112 5.75 14.00 -5.56
C SER A 112 6.06 13.48 -6.97
N PRO A 113 7.16 12.72 -7.16
CA PRO A 113 7.49 12.15 -8.47
C PRO A 113 6.38 11.23 -8.99
N THR A 114 5.84 10.39 -8.11
CA THR A 114 4.72 9.48 -8.40
C THR A 114 3.46 10.25 -8.79
N GLY A 115 3.16 11.34 -8.09
CA GLY A 115 2.01 12.16 -8.39
C GLY A 115 2.09 12.83 -9.76
N ARG A 116 3.26 13.33 -10.16
CA ARG A 116 3.44 13.87 -11.53
C ARG A 116 3.19 12.82 -12.61
N GLN A 117 3.67 11.59 -12.42
CA GLN A 117 3.41 10.51 -13.38
C GLN A 117 1.92 10.16 -13.42
N ALA A 118 1.27 10.14 -12.26
CA ALA A 118 -0.16 9.85 -12.16
C ALA A 118 -1.04 10.93 -12.78
N THR A 119 -0.77 12.22 -12.57
CA THR A 119 -1.52 13.32 -13.21
C THR A 119 -1.39 13.28 -14.73
N LYS A 120 -0.22 12.93 -15.28
CA LYS A 120 -0.06 12.74 -16.73
C LYS A 120 -0.97 11.62 -17.25
N LEU A 121 -0.99 10.47 -16.57
CA LEU A 121 -1.86 9.35 -16.95
C LEU A 121 -3.34 9.75 -16.81
N HIS A 122 -3.73 10.38 -15.70
CA HIS A 122 -5.07 10.90 -15.46
C HIS A 122 -5.55 11.78 -16.60
N ASN A 123 -4.75 12.79 -16.98
CA ASN A 123 -5.11 13.74 -18.03
C ASN A 123 -5.33 13.04 -19.38
N VAL A 124 -4.45 12.09 -19.74
CA VAL A 124 -4.61 11.28 -20.97
C VAL A 124 -5.91 10.48 -20.93
N LEU A 125 -6.22 9.83 -19.80
CA LEU A 125 -7.43 9.03 -19.64
C LEU A 125 -8.70 9.88 -19.69
N VAL A 126 -8.71 11.05 -19.04
CA VAL A 126 -9.86 11.97 -19.07
C VAL A 126 -10.15 12.42 -20.51
N TRP A 127 -9.13 12.82 -21.28
CA TRP A 127 -9.33 13.20 -22.68
C TRP A 127 -9.80 12.04 -23.55
N LEU A 128 -9.23 10.84 -23.36
CA LEU A 128 -9.66 9.64 -24.07
C LEU A 128 -11.13 9.30 -23.78
N MET A 129 -11.53 9.30 -22.51
CA MET A 129 -12.92 9.06 -22.10
C MET A 129 -13.86 10.14 -22.64
N ALA A 130 -13.45 11.40 -22.63
CA ALA A 130 -14.23 12.50 -23.19
C ALA A 130 -14.47 12.32 -24.70
N ILE A 131 -13.43 11.97 -25.47
CA ILE A 131 -13.53 11.71 -26.92
C ILE A 131 -14.50 10.56 -27.20
N ILE A 132 -14.36 9.44 -26.48
CA ILE A 132 -15.24 8.27 -26.64
C ILE A 132 -16.68 8.64 -26.26
N SER A 133 -16.87 9.37 -25.16
CA SER A 133 -18.20 9.80 -24.71
C SER A 133 -18.87 10.74 -25.71
N LEU A 134 -18.12 11.70 -26.27
CA LEU A 134 -18.61 12.61 -27.31
C LEU A 134 -18.92 11.88 -28.62
N PHE A 135 -18.13 10.88 -28.98
CA PHE A 135 -18.40 10.02 -30.14
C PHE A 135 -19.72 9.25 -29.96
N VAL A 136 -19.90 8.60 -28.81
CA VAL A 136 -21.15 7.87 -28.49
C VAL A 136 -22.35 8.82 -28.43
N LEU A 137 -22.19 9.98 -27.78
CA LEU A 137 -23.23 11.01 -27.73
C LEU A 137 -23.60 11.50 -29.14
N GLY A 138 -22.60 11.75 -29.98
CA GLY A 138 -22.79 12.16 -31.38
C GLY A 138 -23.56 11.13 -32.19
N LEU A 139 -23.22 9.84 -32.06
CA LEU A 139 -23.97 8.75 -32.68
C LEU A 139 -25.42 8.68 -32.18
N LEU A 140 -25.63 8.83 -30.87
CA LEU A 140 -26.97 8.82 -30.28
C LEU A 140 -27.81 9.99 -30.81
N LEU A 141 -27.27 11.21 -30.81
CA LEU A 141 -27.92 12.40 -31.37
C LEU A 141 -28.22 12.22 -32.87
N TYR A 142 -27.28 11.65 -33.62
CA TYR A 142 -27.47 11.32 -35.02
C TYR A 142 -28.62 10.33 -35.21
N VAL A 143 -28.68 9.26 -34.41
CA VAL A 143 -29.76 8.27 -34.47
C VAL A 143 -31.11 8.90 -34.14
N MET A 144 -31.17 9.71 -33.06
CA MET A 144 -32.38 10.44 -32.66
C MET A 144 -32.88 11.39 -33.76
N TRP A 145 -31.98 12.08 -34.43
CA TRP A 145 -32.34 13.02 -35.49
C TRP A 145 -32.70 12.32 -36.82
N ARG A 146 -31.88 11.37 -37.27
CA ARG A 146 -31.97 10.75 -38.60
C ARG A 146 -33.00 9.63 -38.66
N PHE A 147 -33.11 8.82 -37.61
CA PHE A 147 -33.94 7.62 -37.58
C PHE A 147 -35.24 7.77 -36.78
N ARG A 148 -35.60 8.99 -36.35
CA ARG A 148 -36.94 9.27 -35.80
C ARG A 148 -38.05 8.92 -36.79
N ARG A 149 -39.22 8.52 -36.27
CA ARG A 149 -40.40 8.08 -37.04
C ARG A 149 -40.77 9.01 -38.19
N GLY A 150 -40.68 10.33 -38.00
CA GLY A 150 -41.00 11.31 -39.04
C GLY A 150 -40.00 11.39 -40.21
N ARG A 151 -38.74 10.97 -40.03
CA ARG A 151 -37.69 11.00 -41.07
C ARG A 151 -37.28 9.61 -41.56
N ASN A 152 -37.66 8.56 -40.84
CA ASN A 152 -37.40 7.17 -41.21
C ASN A 152 -38.64 6.30 -40.94
N PRO A 153 -39.71 6.43 -41.73
CA PRO A 153 -40.97 5.74 -41.50
C PRO A 153 -40.90 4.22 -41.72
N VAL A 154 -39.98 3.75 -42.58
CA VAL A 154 -39.74 2.33 -42.83
C VAL A 154 -38.35 1.96 -42.29
N PRO A 155 -38.24 1.16 -41.22
CA PRO A 155 -36.95 0.78 -40.64
C PRO A 155 -36.23 -0.26 -41.50
N SER A 156 -34.89 -0.27 -41.43
CA SER A 156 -34.08 -1.36 -41.97
C SER A 156 -34.38 -2.67 -41.22
N ARG A 157 -34.16 -3.80 -41.90
CA ARG A 157 -34.25 -5.15 -41.31
C ARG A 157 -32.89 -5.84 -41.11
N THR A 158 -31.79 -5.11 -41.33
CA THR A 158 -30.44 -5.63 -41.06
C THR A 158 -30.28 -5.94 -39.57
N THR A 159 -29.84 -7.15 -39.23
CA THR A 159 -29.70 -7.60 -37.84
C THR A 159 -28.26 -7.69 -37.36
N HIS A 160 -27.29 -7.88 -38.26
CA HIS A 160 -25.88 -8.06 -37.92
C HIS A 160 -24.98 -7.55 -39.05
N ASN A 161 -23.73 -7.26 -38.71
CA ASN A 161 -22.67 -6.96 -39.65
C ASN A 161 -21.33 -7.34 -39.02
N THR A 162 -20.83 -8.52 -39.41
CA THR A 162 -19.61 -9.11 -38.86
C THR A 162 -18.40 -8.18 -38.94
N PHE A 163 -18.28 -7.39 -40.01
CA PHE A 163 -17.16 -6.46 -40.15
C PHE A 163 -17.17 -5.37 -39.08
N ILE A 164 -18.34 -4.75 -38.83
CA ILE A 164 -18.48 -3.71 -37.80
C ILE A 164 -18.35 -4.33 -36.41
N GLU A 165 -18.86 -5.54 -36.22
CA GLU A 165 -18.72 -6.32 -34.98
C GLU A 165 -17.26 -6.56 -34.60
N VAL A 166 -16.46 -7.00 -35.57
CA VAL A 166 -15.01 -7.18 -35.38
C VAL A 166 -14.34 -5.85 -35.06
N LEU A 167 -14.71 -4.77 -35.76
CA LEU A 167 -14.13 -3.45 -35.55
C LEU A 167 -14.37 -2.90 -34.13
N TRP A 168 -15.62 -2.89 -33.65
CA TRP A 168 -15.93 -2.39 -32.30
C TRP A 168 -15.48 -3.33 -31.19
N THR A 169 -15.08 -4.56 -31.51
CA THR A 169 -14.53 -5.50 -30.52
C THR A 169 -13.02 -5.32 -30.41
N LEU A 170 -12.32 -5.27 -31.55
CA LEU A 170 -10.87 -5.12 -31.57
C LEU A 170 -10.42 -3.72 -31.16
N LEU A 171 -11.14 -2.67 -31.55
CA LEU A 171 -10.74 -1.29 -31.24
C LEU A 171 -10.68 -1.02 -29.72
N PRO A 172 -11.69 -1.34 -28.90
CA PRO A 172 -11.59 -1.21 -27.44
C PRO A 172 -10.49 -2.06 -26.83
N VAL A 173 -10.26 -3.29 -27.32
CA VAL A 173 -9.15 -4.13 -26.84
C VAL A 173 -7.81 -3.45 -27.05
N LEU A 174 -7.56 -2.87 -28.23
CA LEU A 174 -6.33 -2.14 -28.52
C LEU A 174 -6.18 -0.88 -27.65
N ILE A 175 -7.29 -0.15 -27.40
CA ILE A 175 -7.30 1.00 -26.49
C ILE A 175 -6.89 0.57 -25.07
N LEU A 176 -7.47 -0.52 -24.55
CA LEU A 176 -7.15 -1.04 -23.22
C LEU A 176 -5.69 -1.48 -23.09
N VAL A 177 -5.13 -2.13 -24.12
CA VAL A 177 -3.70 -2.48 -24.16
C VAL A 177 -2.83 -1.23 -24.11
N GLY A 178 -3.20 -0.17 -24.85
CA GLY A 178 -2.51 1.13 -24.81
C GLY A 178 -2.53 1.79 -23.42
N ILE A 179 -3.64 1.69 -22.69
CA ILE A 179 -3.78 2.19 -21.31
C ILE A 179 -2.95 1.36 -20.32
N ALA A 180 -2.92 0.04 -20.51
CA ALA A 180 -2.30 -0.89 -19.55
C ALA A 180 -0.79 -0.64 -19.38
N ILE A 181 -0.07 -0.31 -20.45
CA ILE A 181 1.39 -0.13 -20.42
C ILE A 181 1.83 0.98 -19.44
N PRO A 182 1.40 2.25 -19.59
CA PRO A 182 1.76 3.31 -18.64
C PRO A 182 1.17 3.07 -17.25
N SER A 183 0.00 2.42 -17.15
CA SER A 183 -0.63 2.08 -15.87
C SER A 183 0.22 1.09 -15.06
N ILE A 184 0.76 0.05 -15.70
CA ILE A 184 1.62 -0.95 -15.05
C ILE A 184 2.96 -0.32 -14.62
N SER A 185 3.51 0.60 -15.40
CA SER A 185 4.70 1.35 -14.99
C SER A 185 4.44 2.19 -13.73
N LEU A 186 3.31 2.89 -13.68
CA LEU A 186 2.94 3.73 -12.53
C LEU A 186 2.64 2.90 -11.27
N ILE A 187 1.93 1.77 -11.38
CA ILE A 187 1.66 0.91 -10.22
C ILE A 187 2.95 0.28 -9.68
N SER A 188 3.86 -0.13 -10.58
CA SER A 188 5.18 -0.64 -10.18
C SER A 188 5.97 0.41 -9.39
N ALA A 189 6.01 1.66 -9.87
CA ALA A 189 6.69 2.75 -9.18
C ALA A 189 6.09 3.09 -7.79
N GLN A 190 4.78 2.90 -7.63
CA GLN A 190 4.06 3.09 -6.35
C GLN A 190 4.38 2.01 -5.32
N TYR A 191 4.53 0.76 -5.73
CA TYR A 191 4.75 -0.39 -4.84
C TYR A 191 6.20 -0.83 -4.74
N GLU A 192 7.11 -0.12 -5.40
CA GLU A 192 8.54 -0.33 -5.22
C GLU A 192 8.93 -0.08 -3.76
N THR A 193 9.76 -0.95 -3.21
CA THR A 193 10.18 -0.90 -1.82
C THR A 193 10.92 0.40 -1.51
N ALA A 194 10.77 0.89 -0.27
CA ALA A 194 11.55 2.03 0.17
C ALA A 194 13.05 1.68 0.15
N PRO A 195 13.93 2.58 -0.35
CA PRO A 195 15.36 2.34 -0.33
C PRO A 195 15.88 2.22 1.10
N LYS A 196 17.07 1.62 1.27
CA LYS A 196 17.64 1.33 2.60
C LYS A 196 17.92 2.58 3.45
N ASN A 197 18.18 3.71 2.80
CA ASN A 197 18.45 4.99 3.43
C ASN A 197 17.19 5.85 3.61
N ALA A 198 16.00 5.31 3.37
CA ALA A 198 14.75 6.04 3.56
C ALA A 198 14.49 6.30 5.05
N LEU A 199 13.99 7.49 5.38
CA LEU A 199 13.53 7.83 6.72
C LEU A 199 12.27 7.02 7.04
N THR A 200 12.28 6.25 8.13
CA THR A 200 11.10 5.49 8.57
C THR A 200 10.23 6.33 9.47
N ILE A 201 8.94 6.42 9.11
CA ILE A 201 7.89 7.02 9.93
C ILE A 201 6.73 6.04 10.01
N LYS A 202 6.20 5.82 11.21
CA LYS A 202 5.00 5.02 11.42
C LYS A 202 3.82 5.92 11.73
N ALA A 203 2.82 5.95 10.84
CA ALA A 203 1.55 6.59 11.09
C ALA A 203 0.54 5.57 11.65
N THR A 204 0.05 5.82 12.86
CA THR A 204 -0.96 5.00 13.53
C THR A 204 -2.30 5.75 13.54
N GLY A 205 -3.34 5.13 13.00
CA GLY A 205 -4.72 5.64 13.08
C GLY A 205 -5.37 5.29 14.41
N TYR A 206 -5.99 6.29 15.04
CA TYR A 206 -6.79 6.17 16.26
C TYR A 206 -8.16 6.83 16.04
N GLN A 207 -9.20 6.43 16.77
CA GLN A 207 -10.48 7.13 16.83
C GLN A 207 -10.37 8.38 17.73
N TRP A 208 -10.30 9.60 17.20
CA TRP A 208 -10.23 10.05 15.80
C TRP A 208 -9.12 11.08 15.65
N TYR A 209 -7.88 10.59 15.54
CA TYR A 209 -6.65 11.36 15.42
C TYR A 209 -5.53 10.48 14.85
N TRP A 210 -4.37 11.06 14.54
CA TRP A 210 -3.20 10.31 14.06
C TRP A 210 -2.03 10.42 15.05
N GLY A 211 -1.29 9.33 15.21
CA GLY A 211 0.02 9.34 15.88
C GLY A 211 1.13 9.05 14.89
N TYR A 212 2.25 9.77 14.99
CA TYR A 212 3.41 9.63 14.11
C TYR A 212 4.64 9.26 14.93
N SER A 213 5.09 8.01 14.84
CA SER A 213 6.33 7.56 15.48
C SER A 213 7.52 7.70 14.55
N TYR A 214 8.64 8.18 15.08
CA TYR A 214 9.90 8.36 14.36
C TYR A 214 10.95 7.35 14.86
N PRO A 215 10.85 6.06 14.49
CA PRO A 215 11.71 4.99 15.02
C PRO A 215 13.20 5.24 14.77
N ASP A 216 13.54 5.82 13.63
CA ASP A 216 14.94 6.09 13.27
C ASP A 216 15.55 7.28 14.03
N ASN A 217 14.73 8.06 14.76
CA ASN A 217 15.13 9.32 15.42
C ASN A 217 14.83 9.33 16.92
N GLY A 218 14.95 8.19 17.58
CA GLY A 218 14.72 8.06 19.03
C GLY A 218 13.34 7.56 19.41
N GLY A 219 12.49 7.21 18.43
CA GLY A 219 11.25 6.49 18.67
C GLY A 219 10.14 7.29 19.36
N PHE A 220 10.27 8.63 19.44
CA PHE A 220 9.21 9.48 19.97
C PHE A 220 7.96 9.44 19.07
N GLU A 221 6.80 9.74 19.65
CA GLU A 221 5.52 9.80 18.96
C GLU A 221 4.95 11.23 19.01
N VAL A 222 4.47 11.71 17.88
CA VAL A 222 3.76 12.99 17.74
C VAL A 222 2.27 12.71 17.60
N ILE A 223 1.46 13.25 18.50
CA ILE A 223 0.00 13.13 18.43
C ILE A 223 -0.58 14.33 17.67
N SER A 224 -1.38 14.04 16.66
CA SER A 224 -1.95 15.02 15.73
C SER A 224 -3.48 15.00 15.78
N ASN A 225 -4.05 16.02 16.40
CA ASN A 225 -5.49 16.25 16.50
C ASN A 225 -5.91 17.40 15.58
N MET A 226 -7.14 17.34 15.09
CA MET A 226 -7.74 18.46 14.36
C MET A 226 -7.82 19.70 15.26
N LEU A 227 -7.40 20.86 14.73
CA LEU A 227 -7.59 22.11 15.43
C LEU A 227 -9.07 22.50 15.50
N PRO A 228 -9.51 23.13 16.60
CA PRO A 228 -10.77 23.85 16.62
C PRO A 228 -10.83 24.90 15.50
N GLU A 229 -11.99 25.07 14.89
CA GLU A 229 -12.15 25.92 13.70
C GLU A 229 -11.78 27.39 13.96
N ASP A 230 -12.08 27.92 15.14
CA ASP A 230 -11.73 29.27 15.57
C ASP A 230 -10.21 29.46 15.71
N GLU A 231 -9.51 28.43 16.18
CA GLU A 231 -8.06 28.42 16.26
C GLU A 231 -7.40 28.32 14.89
N ALA A 232 -7.89 27.42 14.02
CA ALA A 232 -7.40 27.31 12.65
C ALA A 232 -7.53 28.66 11.92
N LYS A 233 -8.69 29.31 12.00
CA LYS A 233 -8.91 30.65 11.43
C LYS A 233 -7.95 31.70 11.99
N ARG A 234 -7.71 31.70 13.31
CA ARG A 234 -6.74 32.60 13.95
C ARG A 234 -5.32 32.40 13.43
N ARG A 235 -4.94 31.15 13.11
CA ARG A 235 -3.64 30.79 12.52
C ARG A 235 -3.55 31.03 11.01
N GLY A 236 -4.65 31.42 10.36
CA GLY A 236 -4.73 31.52 8.90
C GLY A 236 -4.74 30.16 8.20
N GLU A 237 -5.08 29.10 8.92
CA GLU A 237 -5.09 27.71 8.46
C GLU A 237 -6.51 27.20 8.16
N PRO A 238 -6.68 26.19 7.29
CA PRO A 238 -7.98 25.63 6.93
C PRO A 238 -8.68 24.91 8.10
N GLY A 239 -9.93 25.29 8.40
CA GLY A 239 -10.67 24.87 9.59
C GLY A 239 -10.91 23.36 9.81
N GLN A 240 -10.98 22.54 8.75
CA GLN A 240 -11.19 21.08 8.85
C GLN A 240 -9.97 20.25 8.41
N LEU A 241 -8.85 20.91 8.16
CA LEU A 241 -7.61 20.27 7.70
C LEU A 241 -6.44 20.53 8.63
N ALA A 242 -6.45 21.68 9.32
CA ALA A 242 -5.40 22.07 10.24
C ALA A 242 -5.37 21.17 11.48
N VAL A 243 -4.16 20.95 11.99
CA VAL A 243 -3.88 20.09 13.15
C VAL A 243 -2.98 20.81 14.14
N ASP A 244 -3.01 20.37 15.40
CA ASP A 244 -2.18 20.92 16.47
C ASP A 244 -0.69 20.65 16.23
N ASN A 245 -0.34 19.43 15.83
CA ASN A 245 1.01 18.98 15.50
C ASN A 245 1.02 18.31 14.12
N ARG A 246 1.89 18.79 13.23
CA ARG A 246 2.04 18.25 11.87
C ARG A 246 3.07 17.11 11.86
N MET A 247 2.95 16.19 10.91
CA MET A 247 4.01 15.23 10.59
C MET A 247 5.15 15.96 9.87
N VAL A 248 6.25 16.22 10.54
CA VAL A 248 7.39 16.94 9.93
C VAL A 248 8.31 15.95 9.22
N VAL A 249 8.72 16.27 7.99
CA VAL A 249 9.56 15.40 7.15
C VAL A 249 10.60 16.23 6.38
N PRO A 250 11.76 15.65 6.02
CA PRO A 250 12.72 16.30 5.14
C PRO A 250 12.23 16.27 3.67
N VAL A 251 12.50 17.35 2.93
CA VAL A 251 12.27 17.40 1.47
C VAL A 251 13.38 16.70 0.70
N GLY A 252 13.06 16.21 -0.50
CA GLY A 252 14.04 15.62 -1.43
C GLY A 252 14.52 14.23 -1.05
N GLU A 253 13.85 13.58 -0.10
CA GLU A 253 14.24 12.28 0.43
C GLU A 253 13.10 11.28 0.41
N TRP A 254 13.46 10.00 0.31
CA TRP A 254 12.51 8.92 0.43
C TRP A 254 12.15 8.69 1.89
N ILE A 255 10.85 8.63 2.16
CA ILE A 255 10.24 8.33 3.44
C ILE A 255 9.61 6.94 3.31
N ARG A 256 10.03 6.00 4.15
CA ARG A 256 9.34 4.74 4.37
C ARG A 256 8.17 5.02 5.31
N LEU A 257 7.00 5.25 4.75
CA LEU A 257 5.80 5.50 5.54
C LEU A 257 5.09 4.17 5.80
N GLN A 258 5.13 3.74 7.07
CA GLN A 258 4.43 2.58 7.56
C GLN A 258 3.09 3.01 8.15
N THR A 259 2.02 2.30 7.84
CA THR A 259 0.67 2.60 8.35
C THR A 259 0.07 1.41 9.06
N THR A 260 -0.56 1.69 10.20
CA THR A 260 -1.36 0.72 10.97
C THR A 260 -2.42 1.46 11.76
N ALA A 261 -3.29 0.74 12.46
CA ALA A 261 -4.30 1.34 13.32
C ALA A 261 -4.41 0.61 14.66
N ALA A 262 -4.81 1.33 15.69
CA ALA A 262 -4.99 0.79 17.04
C ALA A 262 -6.41 0.24 17.29
N ASP A 263 -7.40 0.65 16.48
CA ASP A 263 -8.81 0.36 16.72
C ASP A 263 -9.53 -0.19 15.47
N VAL A 264 -9.96 0.67 14.55
CA VAL A 264 -10.69 0.35 13.32
C VAL A 264 -9.83 0.65 12.11
N ILE A 265 -10.34 0.34 10.91
CA ILE A 265 -9.63 0.70 9.68
C ILE A 265 -9.70 2.22 9.47
N HIS A 266 -8.56 2.81 9.14
CA HIS A 266 -8.43 4.18 8.65
C HIS A 266 -7.68 4.17 7.31
N SER A 267 -7.52 5.31 6.67
CA SER A 267 -6.67 5.41 5.47
C SER A 267 -5.92 6.73 5.44
N PHE A 268 -4.59 6.63 5.39
CA PHE A 268 -3.69 7.77 5.37
C PHE A 268 -3.59 8.30 3.94
N ALA A 269 -4.26 9.41 3.64
CA ALA A 269 -4.35 9.95 2.29
C ALA A 269 -4.01 11.44 2.21
N VAL A 270 -3.07 11.79 1.33
CA VAL A 270 -2.62 13.16 1.06
C VAL A 270 -2.70 13.39 -0.46
N PRO A 271 -3.77 14.04 -0.96
CA PRO A 271 -4.05 14.13 -2.40
C PRO A 271 -2.97 14.81 -3.23
N SER A 272 -2.35 15.88 -2.73
CA SER A 272 -1.28 16.63 -3.42
C SER A 272 0.03 15.87 -3.54
N LEU A 273 0.13 14.69 -2.90
CA LEU A 273 1.32 13.83 -2.93
C LEU A 273 1.05 12.50 -3.65
N TRP A 274 -0.14 12.33 -4.23
CA TRP A 274 -0.64 11.06 -4.77
C TRP A 274 -0.50 9.91 -3.76
N PHE A 275 -0.72 10.23 -2.48
CA PHE A 275 -0.52 9.28 -1.41
C PHE A 275 -1.86 8.80 -0.82
N LYS A 276 -2.07 7.48 -0.77
CA LYS A 276 -3.17 6.81 -0.07
C LYS A 276 -2.74 5.39 0.28
N ILE A 277 -2.87 5.01 1.55
CA ILE A 277 -2.65 3.65 2.02
C ILE A 277 -3.48 3.40 3.28
N ASP A 278 -4.07 2.21 3.38
CA ASP A 278 -4.93 1.90 4.51
C ASP A 278 -4.12 1.59 5.77
N ALA A 279 -4.65 2.01 6.90
CA ALA A 279 -4.16 1.74 8.23
C ALA A 279 -5.08 0.66 8.83
N VAL A 280 -4.62 -0.59 8.80
CA VAL A 280 -5.42 -1.76 9.17
C VAL A 280 -4.93 -2.32 10.51
N PRO A 281 -5.80 -2.48 11.53
CA PRO A 281 -5.39 -3.09 12.79
C PRO A 281 -4.82 -4.49 12.58
N GLY A 282 -3.70 -4.80 13.26
CA GLY A 282 -3.03 -6.09 13.13
C GLY A 282 -2.20 -6.28 11.86
N ARG A 283 -2.09 -5.25 10.99
CA ARG A 283 -1.21 -5.26 9.81
C ARG A 283 -0.37 -3.99 9.76
N LEU A 284 0.90 -4.14 9.41
CA LEU A 284 1.77 -3.02 9.07
C LEU A 284 1.85 -2.92 7.54
N ASN A 285 1.15 -1.94 6.98
CA ASN A 285 1.28 -1.62 5.56
C ASN A 285 2.46 -0.64 5.37
N GLU A 286 3.10 -0.65 4.21
CA GLU A 286 4.24 0.21 3.93
C GLU A 286 4.18 0.72 2.49
N ARG A 287 4.52 1.99 2.31
CA ARG A 287 4.82 2.54 0.98
C ARG A 287 5.81 3.69 1.09
N ARG A 288 6.62 3.87 0.04
CA ARG A 288 7.54 5.00 -0.04
C ARG A 288 6.82 6.29 -0.46
N LEU A 289 7.21 7.41 0.14
CA LEU A 289 6.77 8.75 -0.19
C LEU A 289 8.01 9.64 -0.40
N MET A 290 7.97 10.56 -1.35
CA MET A 290 8.96 11.63 -1.45
C MET A 290 8.25 12.95 -1.74
N ILE A 291 8.62 13.98 -1.00
CA ILE A 291 8.10 15.34 -1.15
C ILE A 291 9.24 16.21 -1.65
N GLU A 292 9.06 16.85 -2.80
CA GLU A 292 10.18 17.48 -3.52
C GLU A 292 10.46 18.91 -3.10
N GLU A 293 9.47 19.59 -2.52
CA GLU A 293 9.56 21.00 -2.20
C GLU A 293 9.13 21.26 -0.74
N PRO A 294 9.70 22.30 -0.09
CA PRO A 294 9.20 22.73 1.21
C PRO A 294 7.76 23.23 1.13
N GLY A 295 6.96 22.91 2.14
CA GLY A 295 5.58 23.32 2.22
C GLY A 295 4.73 22.52 3.21
N ILE A 296 3.47 22.92 3.33
CA ILE A 296 2.44 22.24 4.10
C ILE A 296 1.48 21.53 3.14
N TYR A 297 1.23 20.25 3.41
CA TYR A 297 0.41 19.37 2.58
C TYR A 297 -0.67 18.70 3.43
N TYR A 298 -1.93 18.99 3.11
CA TYR A 298 -3.08 18.48 3.84
C TYR A 298 -3.65 17.22 3.20
N GLY A 299 -4.16 16.36 4.08
CA GLY A 299 -4.85 15.13 3.77
C GLY A 299 -6.02 14.90 4.73
N GLN A 300 -6.79 13.85 4.47
CA GLN A 300 -7.89 13.44 5.33
C GLN A 300 -7.96 11.91 5.41
N CYS A 301 -8.54 11.41 6.50
CA CYS A 301 -8.88 10.00 6.59
C CYS A 301 -9.79 9.61 5.40
N SER A 302 -9.41 8.57 4.67
CA SER A 302 -10.10 8.15 3.44
C SER A 302 -10.69 6.74 3.51
N GLU A 303 -10.97 6.26 4.73
CA GLU A 303 -11.70 5.03 5.02
C GLU A 303 -12.64 5.25 6.22
N LEU A 304 -13.89 4.82 6.11
CA LEU A 304 -14.93 5.13 7.10
C LEU A 304 -14.61 4.52 8.48
N CYS A 305 -14.29 5.38 9.46
CA CYS A 305 -13.81 4.97 10.77
C CYS A 305 -14.71 5.40 11.96
N GLY A 306 -15.96 5.78 11.67
CA GLY A 306 -16.99 6.08 12.68
C GLY A 306 -17.41 7.56 12.74
N ALA A 307 -17.95 7.96 13.91
CA ALA A 307 -18.68 9.23 14.06
C ALA A 307 -17.89 10.49 13.70
N LYS A 308 -16.57 10.49 13.95
CA LYS A 308 -15.70 11.62 13.60
C LYS A 308 -14.76 11.34 12.42
N HIS A 309 -15.18 10.46 11.50
CA HIS A 309 -14.41 10.12 10.30
C HIS A 309 -13.91 11.36 9.52
N ALA A 310 -14.75 12.39 9.38
CA ALA A 310 -14.40 13.63 8.69
C ALA A 310 -13.50 14.59 9.48
N TYR A 311 -13.22 14.33 10.75
CA TYR A 311 -12.58 15.27 11.69
C TYR A 311 -11.24 14.76 12.25
N MET A 312 -10.53 13.96 11.45
CA MET A 312 -9.18 13.49 11.75
C MET A 312 -8.25 13.70 10.54
N PRO A 313 -7.95 14.97 10.22
CA PRO A 313 -7.14 15.32 9.07
C PRO A 313 -5.69 14.94 9.27
N ILE A 314 -4.94 15.05 8.19
CA ILE A 314 -3.50 14.82 8.12
C ILE A 314 -2.88 16.14 7.68
N ALA A 315 -1.80 16.57 8.32
CA ALA A 315 -0.99 17.65 7.82
C ALA A 315 0.49 17.24 7.86
N ILE A 316 1.14 17.33 6.71
CA ILE A 316 2.58 17.08 6.57
C ILE A 316 3.28 18.42 6.39
N GLU A 317 4.33 18.65 7.16
CA GLU A 317 5.22 19.79 7.01
C GLU A 317 6.55 19.31 6.43
N ALA A 318 6.79 19.60 5.16
CA ALA A 318 8.04 19.24 4.51
C ALA A 318 9.02 20.41 4.60
N VAL A 319 10.19 20.17 5.18
CA VAL A 319 11.20 21.21 5.44
C VAL A 319 12.58 20.78 4.95
N PRO A 320 13.51 21.72 4.71
CA PRO A 320 14.92 21.39 4.45
C PRO A 320 15.53 20.57 5.59
N ARG A 321 16.49 19.70 5.27
CA ARG A 321 17.16 18.81 6.24
C ARG A 321 17.61 19.52 7.53
N PRO A 322 18.28 20.68 7.50
CA PRO A 322 18.70 21.35 8.74
C PRO A 322 17.53 21.76 9.66
N GLN A 323 16.39 22.15 9.07
CA GLN A 323 15.18 22.49 9.84
C GLN A 323 14.52 21.23 10.42
N PHE A 324 14.50 20.13 9.65
CA PHE A 324 14.03 18.84 10.14
C PHE A 324 14.86 18.37 11.35
N GLU A 325 16.18 18.50 11.30
CA GLU A 325 17.04 18.16 12.44
C GLU A 325 16.83 19.08 13.64
N ALA A 326 16.63 20.39 13.43
CA ALA A 326 16.27 21.31 14.49
C ALA A 326 14.93 20.92 15.14
N TRP A 327 13.96 20.49 14.33
CA TRP A 327 12.68 19.97 14.81
C TRP A 327 12.88 18.68 15.63
N LEU A 328 13.64 17.71 15.14
CA LEU A 328 13.94 16.47 15.86
C LEU A 328 14.51 16.75 17.25
N ARG A 329 15.50 17.65 17.34
CA ARG A 329 16.09 18.05 18.63
C ARG A 329 15.05 18.69 19.56
N SER A 330 14.10 19.47 19.03
CA SER A 330 13.01 20.07 19.81
C SER A 330 12.03 19.04 20.40
N GLN A 331 11.92 17.86 19.77
CA GLN A 331 11.11 16.74 20.24
C GLN A 331 11.88 15.80 21.18
N GLY A 332 13.17 16.06 21.44
CA GLY A 332 14.05 15.14 22.18
C GLY A 332 14.52 13.93 21.37
N GLY A 333 14.38 13.98 20.04
CA GLY A 333 14.83 12.94 19.12
C GLY A 333 16.31 13.04 18.76
N THR A 334 16.83 12.00 18.11
CA THR A 334 18.22 11.90 17.65
C THR A 334 18.36 12.25 16.16
N VAL A 335 19.50 12.84 15.81
CA VAL A 335 19.88 13.15 14.42
C VAL A 335 20.92 12.15 13.95
N GLY A 336 20.71 11.58 12.76
CA GLY A 336 21.55 10.51 12.21
C GLY A 336 20.81 9.18 12.10
N PRO A 337 21.41 8.15 11.49
CA PRO A 337 20.85 6.81 11.47
C PRO A 337 20.69 6.30 12.90
N ALA A 338 19.56 5.68 13.24
CA ALA A 338 19.43 4.96 14.50
C ALA A 338 20.59 3.98 14.67
N GLU A 339 21.35 4.10 15.77
CA GLU A 339 22.21 3.02 16.20
C GLU A 339 21.33 1.78 16.35
N THR A 340 21.62 0.74 15.58
CA THR A 340 20.97 -0.56 15.74
C THR A 340 21.12 -0.95 17.20
N PRO A 341 20.02 -1.16 17.96
CA PRO A 341 20.15 -1.66 19.31
C PRO A 341 20.97 -2.94 19.26
N ALA A 342 22.09 -2.99 19.97
CA ALA A 342 22.91 -4.18 20.05
C ALA A 342 22.00 -5.36 20.40
N ALA A 343 21.98 -6.38 19.54
CA ALA A 343 21.22 -7.59 19.81
C ALA A 343 21.61 -8.08 21.21
N PRO A 344 20.64 -8.39 22.10
CA PRO A 344 20.98 -8.92 23.41
C PRO A 344 21.86 -10.15 23.21
N ALA A 345 23.02 -10.17 23.87
CA ALA A 345 23.97 -11.27 23.79
C ALA A 345 23.22 -12.57 24.09
N VAL A 346 23.11 -13.44 23.09
CA VAL A 346 22.50 -14.75 23.25
C VAL A 346 23.36 -15.50 24.27
N ALA A 347 22.81 -15.73 25.45
CA ALA A 347 23.44 -16.58 26.45
C ALA A 347 23.66 -17.97 25.82
N PRO A 348 24.82 -18.62 26.02
CA PRO A 348 25.11 -19.90 25.39
C PRO A 348 24.09 -20.96 25.86
N THR A 349 23.39 -21.54 24.90
CA THR A 349 22.45 -22.65 25.10
C THR A 349 23.20 -23.83 25.69
N GLN A 350 22.85 -24.26 26.91
CA GLN A 350 23.33 -25.53 27.46
C GLN A 350 22.79 -26.69 26.63
N GLN A 351 23.69 -27.57 26.16
CA GLN A 351 23.32 -28.82 25.51
C GLN A 351 22.63 -29.76 26.51
N PRO A 352 21.58 -30.49 26.10
CA PRO A 352 20.93 -31.46 26.98
C PRO A 352 21.82 -32.69 27.19
N GLU A 353 22.17 -32.95 28.45
CA GLU A 353 22.75 -34.22 28.90
C GLU A 353 21.66 -35.32 28.88
N SER A 354 21.71 -36.19 27.89
CA SER A 354 21.14 -37.54 28.01
C SER A 354 21.78 -38.48 27.00
N SER A 355 22.96 -39.01 27.35
CA SER A 355 23.50 -40.24 26.76
C SER A 355 23.10 -41.40 27.66
N ALA A 356 22.02 -42.09 27.31
CA ALA A 356 21.71 -43.39 27.89
C ALA A 356 22.81 -44.39 27.49
N GLN A 357 23.60 -44.83 28.47
CA GLN A 357 24.60 -45.88 28.33
C GLN A 357 23.94 -47.24 28.05
N GLN A 358 24.33 -47.85 26.95
CA GLN A 358 24.02 -49.23 26.59
C GLN A 358 24.95 -50.18 27.38
N PRO A 359 24.44 -51.21 28.09
CA PRO A 359 25.30 -52.08 28.89
C PRO A 359 26.15 -53.02 28.03
N ALA A 360 27.44 -53.12 28.37
CA ALA A 360 28.41 -54.00 27.75
C ALA A 360 28.17 -55.47 28.12
N ALA A 361 28.35 -56.35 27.13
CA ALA A 361 28.28 -57.80 27.26
C ALA A 361 29.48 -58.35 28.07
N GLY A 362 29.19 -59.16 29.09
CA GLY A 362 30.16 -59.95 29.85
C GLY A 362 30.02 -61.45 29.56
N SER A 363 31.15 -62.13 29.48
CA SER A 363 31.36 -63.49 28.95
C SER A 363 31.16 -64.63 29.97
N SER A 364 30.59 -65.73 29.44
CA SER A 364 30.85 -67.17 29.66
C SER A 364 30.53 -67.92 30.96
N ALA A 365 29.85 -69.07 30.74
CA ALA A 365 30.11 -70.45 31.21
C ALA A 365 29.09 -71.11 32.18
N ALA A 366 28.55 -72.24 31.72
CA ALA A 366 27.63 -73.21 32.36
C ALA A 366 28.41 -74.27 33.21
N PRO A 367 27.85 -75.37 33.79
CA PRO A 367 26.48 -75.95 33.71
C PRO A 367 25.90 -76.67 34.99
N ALA A 368 24.69 -77.25 34.81
CA ALA A 368 24.14 -78.52 35.37
C ALA A 368 23.41 -78.57 36.73
N ALA A 369 22.14 -79.03 36.70
CA ALA A 369 21.52 -80.01 37.61
C ALA A 369 20.12 -80.43 37.07
N ALA A 370 19.67 -81.63 37.45
CA ALA A 370 18.82 -82.53 36.67
C ALA A 370 17.38 -82.74 37.21
N ALA A 371 16.60 -83.41 36.36
CA ALA A 371 15.62 -84.48 36.63
C ALA A 371 14.11 -84.18 36.82
N THR A 372 13.37 -85.00 36.08
CA THR A 372 11.94 -85.16 35.75
C THR A 372 11.09 -85.72 36.91
N PRO A 373 9.76 -85.88 36.75
CA PRO A 373 9.26 -87.21 36.35
C PRO A 373 8.05 -87.24 35.36
N ALA A 374 8.00 -88.35 34.60
CA ALA A 374 6.86 -89.21 34.15
C ALA A 374 5.47 -88.59 33.87
N ALA A 375 4.59 -89.04 32.96
CA ALA A 375 4.42 -90.08 31.93
C ALA A 375 2.88 -90.06 31.58
N PRO A 376 2.27 -91.02 30.86
CA PRO A 376 2.30 -91.21 29.41
C PRO A 376 0.89 -91.27 28.75
N ALA A 377 0.92 -91.32 27.41
CA ALA A 377 0.09 -92.08 26.46
C ALA A 377 -1.45 -91.98 26.47
N ALA A 378 -2.01 -91.49 25.35
CA ALA A 378 -2.56 -92.33 24.28
C ALA A 378 -2.56 -91.56 22.96
#